data_AF-A0A0K8SKG1-F1
#
_entry.id   AF-A0A0K8SKG1-F1
#
_cell.length_a   1.000
_cell.length_b   1.000
_cell.length_c   1.000
_cell.angle_alpha   90.00
_cell.angle_beta   90.00
_cell.angle_gamma   90.00
#
_symmetry.space_group_name_H-M   'P 1'
#
loop_
_entity.id
_entity.type
_entity.pdbx_description
1 polymer ?
#
loop_
_entity_poly.entity_id
_entity_poly.type
_entity_poly.pdbx_seq_one_letter_code
_entity_poly.pdbx_strand_id
1 'polypeptide(L)'
;WTCFTNIVNLHVFNVDFFGSIFREASIPPTAAAARQHSLRVYFQVQQWLGNLLPPVLWGWKATKNGLLPLPTDKPPAPDKLMQSISCKCRTDCGGRCGCRRSGLFCS
;
A
#
# COMPACT_ATOMS: atom_id res chain seq x y z
N TRP A 1 8.28 14.36 21.52
CA TRP A 1 7.12 14.76 20.71
C TRP A 1 7.50 15.64 19.51
N THR A 2 8.44 16.59 19.60
CA THR A 2 8.85 17.46 18.47
C THR A 2 9.89 16.86 17.50
N CYS A 3 10.56 15.76 17.85
CA CYS A 3 11.54 15.10 16.97
C CYS A 3 10.90 14.09 15.99
N PHE A 4 9.75 13.50 16.35
CA PHE A 4 9.09 12.47 15.52
C PHE A 4 8.22 13.07 14.41
N THR A 5 7.72 14.30 14.60
CA THR A 5 6.99 15.05 13.56
C THR A 5 7.88 15.49 12.40
N ASN A 6 9.21 15.46 12.54
CA ASN A 6 10.14 15.77 11.45
C ASN A 6 10.51 14.57 10.58
N ILE A 7 10.22 13.33 11.00
CA ILE A 7 10.38 12.13 10.14
C ILE A 7 9.17 11.94 9.21
N VAL A 8 8.01 12.48 9.57
CA VAL A 8 6.83 12.53 8.69
C VAL A 8 6.85 13.72 7.71
N ASN A 9 7.92 14.53 7.69
CA ASN A 9 8.09 15.55 6.66
C ASN A 9 8.40 14.88 5.32
N LEU A 10 7.42 14.98 4.44
CA LEU A 10 7.14 14.17 3.26
C LEU A 10 8.05 14.53 2.07
N HIS A 11 9.37 14.63 2.27
CA HIS A 11 10.33 15.11 1.27
C HIS A 11 11.37 14.06 0.81
N VAL A 12 11.19 12.77 1.15
CA VAL A 12 12.19 11.71 0.83
C VAL A 12 11.68 10.62 -0.14
N PHE A 13 10.44 10.72 -0.65
CA PHE A 13 9.94 9.78 -1.67
C PHE A 13 9.76 10.43 -3.06
N ASN A 14 10.55 11.46 -3.38
CA ASN A 14 10.77 11.82 -4.77
C ASN A 14 11.87 10.91 -5.31
N VAL A 15 11.49 9.69 -5.68
CA VAL A 15 12.28 8.88 -6.61
C VAL A 15 11.68 9.14 -7.98
N ASP A 16 12.43 9.86 -8.81
CA ASP A 16 12.09 10.22 -10.19
C ASP A 16 11.74 8.96 -10.99
N PHE A 17 10.44 8.64 -11.05
CA PHE A 17 9.90 7.46 -11.71
C PHE A 17 9.57 7.77 -13.16
N PHE A 18 10.57 8.13 -13.96
CA PHE A 18 10.43 8.18 -15.41
C PHE A 18 11.68 7.56 -16.06
N GLY A 19 11.77 6.23 -16.00
CA GLY A 19 12.85 5.53 -16.68
C GLY A 19 12.91 4.05 -16.37
N SER A 20 12.23 3.26 -17.20
CA SER A 20 12.49 1.84 -17.48
C SER A 20 11.90 0.76 -16.55
N ILE A 21 11.16 -0.14 -17.21
CA ILE A 21 10.86 -1.55 -16.90
C ILE A 21 10.06 -1.82 -15.61
N PHE A 22 8.77 -2.10 -15.79
CA PHE A 22 7.87 -2.70 -14.80
C PHE A 22 8.42 -4.07 -14.36
N ARG A 23 9.23 -4.10 -13.30
CA ARG A 23 9.43 -5.30 -12.49
C ARG A 23 8.35 -5.28 -11.41
N GLU A 24 7.50 -6.30 -11.40
CA GLU A 24 6.48 -6.55 -10.36
C GLU A 24 7.05 -6.41 -8.92
N ALA A 25 8.37 -6.59 -8.77
CA ALA A 25 9.11 -6.48 -7.52
C ALA A 25 9.44 -5.04 -7.05
N SER A 26 9.09 -3.97 -7.80
CA SER A 26 9.52 -2.60 -7.46
C SER A 26 8.42 -1.55 -7.58
N ILE A 27 7.18 -1.90 -7.25
CA ILE A 27 6.18 -0.86 -6.94
C ILE A 27 6.57 -0.27 -5.59
N PRO A 28 6.85 1.05 -5.50
CA PRO A 28 7.14 1.67 -4.21
C PRO A 28 5.93 1.43 -3.28
N PRO A 29 6.17 1.12 -1.99
CA PRO A 29 5.06 0.93 -1.05
C PRO A 29 4.21 2.20 -1.04
N THR A 30 2.89 2.04 -1.05
CA THR A 30 1.99 3.20 -0.95
C THR A 30 2.30 3.97 0.33
N ALA A 31 2.06 5.29 0.34
CA ALA A 31 2.27 6.10 1.53
C ALA A 31 1.50 5.54 2.77
N ALA A 32 0.37 4.88 2.53
CA ALA A 32 -0.37 4.14 3.55
C ALA A 32 0.42 2.94 4.11
N ALA A 33 0.96 2.09 3.24
CA ALA A 33 1.78 0.95 3.65
C ALA A 33 3.06 1.40 4.39
N ALA A 34 3.72 2.46 3.91
CA ALA A 34 4.89 3.03 4.57
C ALA A 34 4.56 3.54 5.99
N ARG A 35 3.44 4.27 6.17
CA ARG A 35 2.98 4.69 7.50
C ARG A 35 2.75 3.51 8.44
N GLN A 36 2.05 2.47 7.98
CA GLN A 36 1.80 1.27 8.79
C GLN A 36 3.11 0.56 9.16
N HIS A 37 4.08 0.51 8.25
CA HIS A 37 5.40 -0.04 8.53
C HIS A 37 6.12 0.75 9.64
N SER A 38 6.15 2.09 9.56
CA SER A 38 6.76 2.93 10.60
C SER A 38 6.13 2.74 11.97
N LEU A 39 4.79 2.60 12.04
CA LEU A 39 4.08 2.34 13.30
C LEU A 39 4.49 1.00 13.93
N ARG A 40 4.63 -0.06 13.12
CA ARG A 40 5.06 -1.38 13.62
C ARG A 40 6.49 -1.37 14.13
N VAL A 41 7.39 -0.72 13.40
CA VAL A 41 8.79 -0.58 13.83
C VAL A 41 8.86 0.16 15.16
N TYR A 42 8.09 1.26 15.30
CA TYR A 42 8.01 1.99 16.55
C TYR A 42 7.50 1.13 17.71
N PHE A 43 6.40 0.39 17.50
CA PHE A 43 5.87 -0.53 18.50
C PHE A 43 6.91 -1.56 18.97
N GLN A 44 7.64 -2.16 18.02
CA GLN A 44 8.65 -3.16 18.32
C GLN A 44 9.81 -2.57 19.15
N VAL A 45 10.27 -1.37 18.81
CA VAL A 45 11.29 -0.66 19.58
C VAL A 45 10.81 -0.34 20.99
N GLN A 46 9.56 0.11 21.14
CA GLN A 46 8.98 0.42 22.46
C GLN A 46 8.85 -0.83 23.34
N GLN A 47 8.55 -1.97 22.74
CA GLN A 47 8.48 -3.24 23.45
C GLN A 47 9.86 -3.71 23.93
N TRP A 48 10.93 -3.46 23.16
CA TRP A 48 12.31 -3.69 23.62
C TRP A 48 12.71 -2.78 24.79
N LEU A 49 12.13 -1.58 24.85
CA LEU A 49 12.33 -0.64 25.96
C LEU A 49 11.44 -0.95 27.19
N GLY A 50 10.59 -1.97 27.13
CA GLY A 50 9.69 -2.34 28.22
C GLY A 50 8.42 -1.49 28.33
N ASN A 51 8.15 -0.62 27.35
CA ASN A 51 6.94 0.19 27.32
C ASN A 51 5.76 -0.60 26.76
N LEU A 52 4.67 -0.65 27.52
CA LEU A 52 3.42 -1.29 27.09
C LEU A 52 2.59 -0.32 26.26
N LEU A 53 2.50 -0.59 24.97
CA LEU A 53 1.67 0.16 24.04
C LEU A 53 0.50 -0.70 23.54
N PRO A 54 -0.67 -0.11 23.26
CA PRO A 54 -1.80 -0.83 22.69
C PRO A 54 -1.54 -1.17 21.21
N PRO A 55 -1.32 -2.45 20.84
CA PRO A 55 -0.83 -2.83 19.50
C PRO A 55 -1.75 -2.37 18.36
N VAL A 56 -3.06 -2.28 18.60
CA VAL A 56 -4.07 -1.85 17.62
C VAL A 56 -3.84 -0.43 17.09
N LEU A 57 -3.25 0.45 17.91
CA LEU A 57 -2.92 1.82 17.51
C LEU A 57 -1.60 1.91 16.72
N TRP A 58 -0.81 0.83 16.69
CA TRP A 58 0.55 0.83 16.15
C TRP A 58 0.73 -0.16 14.99
N GLY A 59 -0.29 -0.26 14.14
CA GLY A 59 -0.21 -1.03 12.90
C GLY A 59 -0.31 -2.54 13.08
N TRP A 60 -0.91 -2.99 14.18
CA TRP A 60 -1.29 -4.38 14.41
C TRP A 60 -2.81 -4.53 14.48
N LYS A 61 -3.29 -5.71 14.13
CA LYS A 61 -4.68 -6.14 14.28
C LYS A 61 -4.73 -7.24 15.32
N ALA A 62 -5.53 -7.03 16.36
CA ALA A 62 -5.79 -8.06 17.35
C ALA A 62 -6.72 -9.13 16.74
N THR A 63 -6.32 -10.40 16.86
CA THR A 63 -7.10 -11.56 16.46
C THR A 63 -7.14 -12.58 17.59
N LYS A 64 -8.04 -13.57 17.50
CA LYS A 64 -8.12 -14.66 18.50
C LYS A 64 -6.81 -15.42 18.66
N ASN A 65 -5.96 -15.42 17.62
CA ASN A 65 -4.70 -16.16 17.58
C ASN A 65 -3.48 -15.26 17.85
N GLY A 66 -3.69 -13.99 18.24
CA GLY A 66 -2.62 -13.04 18.52
C GLY A 66 -2.65 -11.79 17.63
N LEU A 67 -1.48 -11.18 17.44
CA LEU A 67 -1.31 -9.94 16.69
C LEU A 67 -0.91 -10.23 15.24
N LEU A 68 -1.70 -9.72 14.29
CA LEU A 68 -1.36 -9.75 12.87
C LEU A 68 -0.94 -8.35 12.41
N PRO A 69 0.07 -8.22 11.54
CA PRO A 69 0.46 -6.92 11.01
C PRO A 69 -0.65 -6.36 10.11
N LEU A 70 -0.95 -5.07 10.25
CA LEU A 70 -1.87 -4.35 9.36
C LEU A 70 -1.08 -3.80 8.16
N PRO A 71 -1.23 -4.35 6.95
CA PRO A 71 -0.36 -3.98 5.82
C PRO A 71 -0.64 -2.57 5.27
N THR A 72 -1.91 -2.17 5.21
CA THR A 72 -2.36 -0.86 4.74
C THR A 72 -3.74 -0.54 5.34
N ASP A 73 -4.00 0.73 5.62
CA ASP A 73 -5.32 1.26 6.00
C ASP A 73 -6.17 1.69 4.81
N LYS A 74 -5.54 1.84 3.63
CA LYS A 74 -6.17 2.29 2.39
C LYS A 74 -6.18 1.18 1.34
N PRO A 75 -7.11 1.21 0.37
CA PRO A 75 -7.07 0.30 -0.75
C PRO A 75 -5.72 0.42 -1.48
N PRO A 76 -5.18 -0.69 -2.04
CA PRO A 76 -3.89 -0.70 -2.72
C PRO A 76 -3.81 0.29 -3.89
N ALA A 77 -4.93 0.51 -4.57
CA ALA A 77 -5.09 1.51 -5.62
C ALA A 77 -6.48 2.15 -5.54
N PRO A 78 -6.66 3.37 -6.08
CA PRO A 78 -7.98 3.99 -6.22
C PRO A 78 -8.89 3.15 -7.11
N ASP A 79 -10.19 3.10 -6.80
CA ASP A 79 -11.16 2.28 -7.56
C ASP A 79 -11.19 2.63 -9.06
N LYS A 80 -11.00 3.92 -9.40
CA LYS A 80 -10.92 4.38 -10.79
C LYS A 80 -9.74 3.76 -11.54
N LEU A 81 -8.62 3.52 -10.86
CA LEU A 81 -7.39 2.94 -11.41
C LEU A 81 -7.53 1.41 -11.56
N MET A 82 -8.25 0.77 -10.64
CA MET A 82 -8.64 -0.64 -10.74
C MET A 82 -9.65 -0.87 -11.88
N GLN A 83 -10.50 0.10 -12.17
CA GLN A 83 -11.47 0.04 -13.26
C GLN A 83 -10.86 0.40 -14.62
N SER A 84 -9.75 1.15 -14.66
CA SER A 84 -9.09 1.63 -15.89
C SER A 84 -8.03 0.68 -16.44
N ILE A 85 -8.17 -0.63 -16.23
CA ILE A 85 -7.29 -1.60 -16.87
C ILE A 85 -7.71 -1.68 -18.34
N SER A 86 -6.97 -1.01 -19.22
CA SER A 86 -7.25 -1.01 -20.65
C SER A 86 -6.83 -2.33 -21.30
N CYS A 87 -7.68 -2.91 -22.14
CA CYS A 87 -7.30 -4.06 -22.94
C CYS A 87 -6.38 -3.63 -24.09
N LYS A 88 -5.48 -4.54 -24.51
CA LYS A 88 -4.69 -4.36 -25.74
C LYS A 88 -5.48 -4.74 -27.01
N CYS A 89 -6.81 -4.70 -26.96
CA CYS A 89 -7.65 -5.03 -28.10
C CYS A 89 -7.44 -3.99 -29.20
N ARG A 90 -7.17 -4.43 -30.43
CA ARG A 90 -7.02 -3.57 -31.61
C ARG A 90 -8.32 -3.41 -32.40
N THR A 91 -9.31 -4.25 -32.11
CA THR A 91 -10.64 -4.30 -32.72
C THR A 91 -11.70 -4.31 -31.62
N ASP A 92 -12.98 -4.30 -32.00
CA ASP A 92 -14.10 -4.29 -31.06
C ASP A 92 -13.94 -5.32 -29.92
N CYS A 93 -14.33 -4.91 -28.71
CA CYS A 93 -14.12 -5.68 -27.48
C CYS A 93 -15.14 -6.82 -27.34
N GLY A 94 -14.92 -7.89 -28.10
CA GLY A 94 -15.70 -9.12 -28.05
C GLY A 94 -15.37 -10.03 -26.85
N GLY A 95 -15.83 -11.28 -26.87
CA GLY A 95 -15.71 -12.24 -25.76
C GLY A 95 -14.28 -12.68 -25.38
N ARG A 96 -13.27 -12.30 -26.17
CA ARG A 96 -11.85 -12.54 -25.87
C ARG A 96 -11.17 -11.36 -25.15
N CYS A 97 -11.87 -10.25 -24.97
CA CYS A 97 -11.33 -9.08 -24.27
C CYS A 97 -11.12 -9.38 -22.77
N GLY A 98 -9.92 -9.09 -22.27
CA GLY A 98 -9.56 -9.25 -20.86
C GLY A 98 -10.42 -8.38 -19.93
N CYS A 99 -10.70 -7.13 -20.32
CA CYS A 99 -11.56 -6.23 -19.54
C CYS A 99 -12.95 -6.82 -19.37
N ARG A 100 -13.56 -7.30 -20.47
CA ARG A 100 -14.91 -7.87 -20.46
C ARG A 100 -15.00 -9.15 -19.64
N ARG A 101 -13.96 -9.99 -19.65
CA ARG A 101 -13.86 -11.18 -18.78
C ARG A 101 -13.73 -10.81 -17.30
N SER A 102 -13.03 -9.73 -17.02
CA SER A 102 -12.91 -9.18 -15.67
C SER A 102 -14.09 -8.29 -15.26
N GLY A 103 -15.13 -8.16 -16.09
CA GLY A 103 -16.31 -7.34 -15.83
C GLY A 103 -16.05 -5.82 -15.85
N LEU A 104 -14.94 -5.37 -16.42
CA LEU A 104 -14.55 -3.97 -16.54
C LEU A 104 -15.07 -3.36 -17.84
N PHE A 105 -15.39 -2.07 -17.78
CA PHE A 105 -15.72 -1.28 -18.97
C PHE A 105 -14.46 -1.05 -19.80
N CYS A 106 -14.54 -1.29 -21.10
CA CYS A 106 -13.46 -0.96 -22.03
C CYS A 106 -13.49 0.54 -22.32
N SER A 107 -12.35 1.22 -22.09
CA SER A 107 -12.08 2.59 -22.53
C SER A 107 -11.38 2.61 -23.88
#